data_AF-A0A1I2CJF3-F1
#
_entry.id   AF-A0A1I2CJF3-F1
#
_cell.length_a   1.000
_cell.length_b   1.000
_cell.length_c   1.000
_cell.angle_alpha   90.00
_cell.angle_beta   90.00
_cell.angle_gamma   90.00
#
_symmetry.space_group_name_H-M   'P 1'
#
loop_
_entity.id
_entity.type
_entity.pdbx_description
1 polymer ?
#
loop_
_entity_poly.entity_id
_entity_poly.type
_entity_poly.pdbx_seq_one_letter_code
_entity_poly.pdbx_strand_id
1 'polypeptide(L)'
;MLKSLFPRSAELQRLENSFQKLHDDIIQIEAKYSTAQTPEEKGKLDWELILLAHFAYQEISTRITRNRWDTLKKTVSLNVYGTIPIDAAYQFTVFRLLKNGHQAGVNAIINRIFIKH
;
A
#
# COMPACT_ATOMS: atom_id res chain seq x y z
N MET A 1 -28.63 4.22 -15.80
CA MET A 1 -27.38 4.23 -15.01
C MET A 1 -27.34 5.49 -14.17
N LEU A 2 -27.55 5.39 -12.85
CA LEU A 2 -27.46 6.52 -11.93
C LEU A 2 -25.98 6.87 -11.71
N LYS A 3 -25.49 7.89 -12.43
CA LYS A 3 -24.22 8.53 -12.08
C LYS A 3 -24.40 9.17 -10.70
N SER A 4 -23.53 8.81 -9.75
CA SER A 4 -23.46 9.36 -8.39
C SER A 4 -23.65 10.88 -8.40
N LEU A 5 -24.67 11.37 -7.68
CA LEU A 5 -25.09 12.78 -7.56
C LEU A 5 -24.12 13.66 -6.73
N PHE A 6 -23.00 13.10 -6.30
CA PHE A 6 -21.98 13.82 -5.53
C PHE A 6 -20.62 13.71 -6.22
N PRO A 7 -19.96 14.83 -6.56
CA PRO A 7 -18.62 14.80 -7.13
C PRO A 7 -17.65 14.20 -6.11
N ARG A 8 -16.78 13.31 -6.59
CA ARG A 8 -15.67 12.75 -5.81
C ARG A 8 -14.78 13.90 -5.35
N SER A 9 -14.52 14.03 -4.05
CA SER A 9 -13.62 15.08 -3.57
C SER A 9 -12.20 14.82 -4.10
N ALA A 10 -11.47 15.89 -4.41
CA ALA A 10 -10.10 15.79 -4.94
C ALA A 10 -9.16 14.98 -4.02
N GLU A 11 -9.45 14.95 -2.72
CA GLU A 11 -8.68 14.22 -1.72
C GLU A 11 -8.98 12.72 -1.73
N LEU A 12 -10.23 12.32 -2.02
CA LEU A 12 -10.57 10.91 -2.22
C LEU A 12 -9.91 10.38 -3.50
N GLN A 13 -9.91 11.15 -4.57
CA GLN A 13 -9.21 10.76 -5.80
C GLN A 13 -7.71 10.61 -5.58
N ARG A 14 -7.08 11.54 -4.83
CA ARG A 14 -5.65 11.40 -4.46
C ARG A 14 -5.39 10.13 -3.66
N LEU A 15 -6.25 9.81 -2.70
CA LEU A 15 -6.10 8.60 -1.89
C LEU A 15 -6.23 7.34 -2.74
N GLU A 16 -7.24 7.26 -3.60
CA GLU A 16 -7.41 6.13 -4.53
C GLU A 16 -6.19 5.97 -5.45
N ASN A 17 -5.67 7.07 -6.00
CA ASN A 17 -4.47 7.05 -6.82
C ASN A 17 -3.24 6.58 -6.03
N SER A 18 -3.09 7.01 -4.77
CA SER A 18 -2.00 6.55 -3.90
C SER A 18 -2.10 5.05 -3.60
N PHE A 19 -3.30 4.53 -3.37
CA PHE A 19 -3.53 3.10 -3.20
C PHE A 19 -3.17 2.31 -4.45
N GLN A 20 -3.69 2.75 -5.61
CA GLN A 20 -3.43 2.07 -6.88
C GLN A 20 -1.93 2.02 -7.17
N LYS A 21 -1.25 3.17 -7.06
CA LYS A 21 0.20 3.27 -7.23
C LYS A 21 0.96 2.35 -6.28
N LEU A 22 0.63 2.37 -4.99
CA LEU A 22 1.30 1.52 -4.00
C LEU A 22 1.14 0.03 -4.32
N HIS A 23 -0.06 -0.40 -4.72
CA HIS A 23 -0.30 -1.79 -5.10
C HIS A 23 0.45 -2.19 -6.37
N ASP A 24 0.47 -1.33 -7.38
CA ASP A 24 1.24 -1.58 -8.60
C ASP A 24 2.74 -1.66 -8.31
N ASP A 25 3.27 -0.77 -7.47
CA ASP A 25 4.68 -0.77 -7.04
C ASP A 25 5.02 -2.06 -6.27
N ILE A 26 4.12 -2.56 -5.40
CA ILE A 26 4.30 -3.84 -4.69
C ILE A 26 4.27 -5.03 -5.65
N ILE A 27 3.41 -5.03 -6.67
CA ILE A 27 3.40 -6.10 -7.67
C ILE A 27 4.70 -6.10 -8.47
N GLN A 28 5.18 -4.91 -8.86
CA GLN A 28 6.44 -4.77 -9.57
C GLN A 28 7.63 -5.24 -8.72
N ILE A 29 7.68 -4.89 -7.44
CA ILE A 29 8.79 -5.30 -6.59
C ILE A 29 8.84 -6.82 -6.41
N GLU A 30 7.68 -7.48 -6.27
CA GLU A 30 7.58 -8.94 -6.20
C GLU A 30 8.07 -9.60 -7.49
N ALA A 31 7.72 -9.04 -8.65
CA ALA A 31 8.21 -9.52 -9.94
C ALA A 31 9.73 -9.32 -10.11
N LYS A 32 10.29 -8.21 -9.60
CA LYS A 32 11.73 -8.00 -9.58
C LYS A 32 12.43 -9.00 -8.64
N TYR A 33 11.88 -9.26 -7.46
CA TYR A 33 12.45 -10.24 -6.52
C TYR A 33 12.49 -11.66 -7.09
N SER A 34 11.50 -12.06 -7.89
CA SER A 34 11.48 -13.40 -8.51
C SER A 34 12.54 -13.59 -9.60
N THR A 35 13.08 -12.49 -10.14
CA THR A 35 14.06 -12.49 -11.23
C THR A 35 15.46 -12.05 -10.78
N ALA A 36 15.60 -11.45 -9.60
CA ALA A 36 16.87 -11.00 -9.05
C ALA A 36 17.82 -12.18 -8.75
N GLN A 37 19.01 -12.15 -9.35
CA GLN A 37 19.99 -13.23 -9.24
C GLN A 37 21.12 -12.86 -8.28
N THR A 38 21.44 -11.57 -8.17
CA THR A 38 22.59 -11.12 -7.38
C THR A 38 22.18 -10.61 -5.98
N PRO A 39 23.07 -10.70 -4.98
CA PRO A 39 22.84 -10.09 -3.67
C PRO A 39 22.64 -8.57 -3.74
N GLU A 40 23.32 -7.88 -4.66
CA GLU A 40 23.24 -6.43 -4.80
C GLU A 40 21.90 -5.97 -5.37
N GLU A 41 21.34 -6.71 -6.34
CA GLU A 41 19.97 -6.48 -6.81
C GLU A 41 18.96 -6.69 -5.69
N LYS A 42 19.08 -7.80 -4.94
CA LYS A 42 18.20 -8.09 -3.80
C LYS A 42 18.29 -6.99 -2.74
N GLY A 43 19.49 -6.53 -2.40
CA GLY A 43 19.68 -5.43 -1.45
C GLY A 43 19.04 -4.12 -1.89
N LYS A 44 19.03 -3.79 -3.19
CA LYS A 44 18.29 -2.62 -3.70
C LYS A 44 16.77 -2.80 -3.56
N LEU A 45 16.27 -3.99 -3.86
CA LEU A 45 14.85 -4.32 -3.70
C LEU A 45 14.43 -4.28 -2.23
N ASP A 46 15.31 -4.68 -1.30
CA ASP A 46 15.05 -4.59 0.15
C ASP A 46 14.79 -3.14 0.56
N TRP A 47 15.60 -2.21 0.06
CA TRP A 47 15.40 -0.78 0.28
C TRP A 47 14.12 -0.24 -0.38
N GLU A 48 13.83 -0.62 -1.61
CA GLU A 48 12.57 -0.25 -2.28
C GLU A 48 11.37 -0.73 -1.45
N LEU A 49 11.40 -1.95 -0.89
CA LEU A 49 10.32 -2.51 -0.08
C LEU A 49 10.13 -1.74 1.24
N ILE A 50 11.22 -1.37 1.90
CA ILE A 50 11.20 -0.55 3.13
C ILE A 50 10.62 0.85 2.86
N LEU A 51 10.91 1.44 1.69
CA LEU A 51 10.36 2.72 1.27
C LEU A 51 8.85 2.62 0.98
N LEU A 52 8.38 1.53 0.36
CA LEU A 52 6.95 1.28 0.17
C LEU A 52 6.21 1.14 1.50
N ALA A 53 6.82 0.51 2.50
CA ALA A 53 6.26 0.47 3.85
C ALA A 53 6.14 1.86 4.50
N HIS A 54 7.14 2.74 4.33
CA HIS A 54 7.05 4.13 4.76
C HIS A 54 5.95 4.88 4.03
N PHE A 55 5.83 4.72 2.71
CA PHE A 55 4.78 5.35 1.93
C PHE A 55 3.39 4.88 2.39
N ALA A 56 3.20 3.58 2.58
CA ALA A 56 1.95 3.02 3.09
C ALA A 56 1.58 3.61 4.45
N TYR A 57 2.55 3.73 5.37
CA TYR A 57 2.30 4.36 6.66
C TYR A 57 1.98 5.86 6.50
N GLN A 58 2.86 6.64 5.87
CA GLN A 58 2.72 8.10 5.81
C GLN A 58 1.50 8.55 5.00
N GLU A 59 1.29 8.00 3.81
CA GLU A 59 0.25 8.49 2.92
C GLU A 59 -1.12 7.89 3.22
N ILE A 60 -1.19 6.68 3.78
CA ILE A 60 -2.47 6.01 3.99
C ILE A 60 -2.86 6.03 5.48
N SER A 61 -1.97 5.58 6.37
CA SER A 61 -2.28 5.58 7.82
C SER A 61 -2.53 6.99 8.34
N THR A 62 -1.69 7.97 7.99
CA THR A 62 -1.89 9.37 8.42
C THR A 62 -3.20 9.96 7.90
N ARG A 63 -3.63 9.62 6.68
CA ARG A 63 -4.88 10.13 6.10
C ARG A 63 -6.11 9.47 6.70
N ILE A 64 -6.00 8.20 7.09
CA ILE A 64 -7.03 7.47 7.83
C ILE A 64 -7.15 8.02 9.26
N THR A 65 -6.03 8.14 9.98
CA THR A 65 -5.98 8.61 11.39
C THR A 65 -6.38 10.08 11.56
N ARG A 66 -6.16 10.93 10.54
CA ARG A 66 -6.69 12.32 10.50
C ARG A 66 -8.21 12.42 10.29
N ASN A 67 -8.93 11.31 10.52
CA ASN A 67 -10.35 11.30 10.88
C ASN A 67 -11.34 11.75 9.81
N ARG A 68 -11.11 11.35 8.56
CA ARG A 68 -12.20 11.35 7.58
C ARG A 68 -12.94 10.03 7.68
N TRP A 69 -13.77 9.88 8.71
CA TRP A 69 -14.60 8.68 8.94
C TRP A 69 -15.39 8.24 7.70
N ASP A 70 -15.71 9.18 6.80
CA ASP A 70 -16.32 8.89 5.51
C ASP A 70 -15.42 8.06 4.57
N THR A 71 -14.09 8.18 4.68
CA THR A 71 -13.08 7.46 3.90
C THR A 71 -13.05 5.96 4.21
N LEU A 72 -13.24 5.56 5.47
CA LEU A 72 -13.30 4.14 5.87
C LEU A 72 -14.50 3.42 5.23
N LYS A 73 -15.58 4.14 4.94
CA LYS A 73 -16.76 3.61 4.25
C LYS A 73 -16.67 3.73 2.73
N LYS A 74 -15.58 4.28 2.18
CA LYS A 74 -15.35 4.34 0.73
C LYS A 74 -14.67 3.08 0.24
N THR A 75 -14.86 2.82 -1.05
CA THR A 75 -14.22 1.73 -1.75
C THR A 75 -13.20 2.25 -2.75
N VAL A 76 -12.11 1.53 -2.90
CA VAL A 76 -11.13 1.70 -3.98
C VAL A 76 -11.21 0.49 -4.90
N SER A 77 -11.04 0.71 -6.21
CA SER A 77 -10.89 -0.38 -7.16
C SER A 77 -9.41 -0.63 -7.36
N LEU A 78 -8.96 -1.83 -7.01
CA LEU A 78 -7.59 -2.28 -7.23
C LEU A 78 -7.57 -3.36 -8.29
N ASN A 79 -6.58 -3.32 -9.17
CA ASN A 79 -6.43 -4.29 -10.27
C ASN A 79 -6.49 -5.76 -9.81
N VAL A 80 -5.97 -6.07 -8.62
CA VAL A 80 -5.90 -7.46 -8.11
C VAL A 80 -7.16 -7.89 -7.33
N TYR A 81 -7.81 -6.96 -6.64
CA TYR A 81 -8.86 -7.28 -5.67
C TYR A 81 -10.25 -6.78 -6.08
N GLY A 82 -10.36 -6.06 -7.20
CA GLY A 82 -11.59 -5.40 -7.59
C GLY A 82 -11.94 -4.24 -6.65
N THR A 83 -13.22 -3.93 -6.54
CA THR A 83 -13.70 -2.86 -5.65
C THR A 83 -13.78 -3.37 -4.22
N ILE A 84 -12.96 -2.81 -3.34
CA ILE A 84 -12.89 -3.18 -1.92
C ILE A 84 -12.93 -1.96 -1.01
N PRO A 85 -13.39 -2.09 0.25
CA PRO A 85 -13.27 -1.03 1.26
C PRO A 85 -11.82 -0.57 1.46
N ILE A 86 -11.62 0.73 1.67
CA ILE A 86 -10.26 1.33 1.81
C ILE A 86 -9.52 0.79 3.05
N ASP A 87 -10.23 0.52 4.13
CA ASP A 87 -9.67 -0.10 5.34
C ASP A 87 -9.17 -1.52 5.07
N ALA A 88 -9.97 -2.32 4.37
CA ALA A 88 -9.57 -3.66 3.94
C ALA A 88 -8.39 -3.60 2.97
N ALA A 89 -8.40 -2.66 2.01
CA ALA A 89 -7.30 -2.42 1.10
C ALA A 89 -6.00 -2.17 1.87
N TYR A 90 -6.02 -1.26 2.86
CA TYR A 90 -4.86 -0.94 3.68
C TYR A 90 -4.34 -2.16 4.45
N GLN A 91 -5.23 -2.91 5.09
CA GLN A 91 -4.84 -4.13 5.82
C GLN A 91 -4.17 -5.14 4.88
N PHE A 92 -4.72 -5.38 3.70
CA PHE A 92 -4.10 -6.26 2.70
C PHE A 92 -2.74 -5.74 2.24
N THR A 93 -2.58 -4.42 2.04
CA THR A 93 -1.28 -3.83 1.73
C THR A 93 -0.26 -4.12 2.83
N VAL A 94 -0.62 -3.87 4.10
CA VAL A 94 0.26 -4.08 5.26
C VAL A 94 0.66 -5.55 5.36
N PHE A 95 -0.30 -6.48 5.27
CA PHE A 95 0.00 -7.91 5.32
C PHE A 95 0.94 -8.34 4.18
N ARG A 96 0.75 -7.82 2.97
CA ARG A 96 1.60 -8.14 1.82
C ARG A 96 3.01 -7.59 2.00
N LEU A 97 3.16 -6.36 2.47
CA LEU A 97 4.46 -5.77 2.79
C LEU A 97 5.19 -6.53 3.90
N LEU A 98 4.48 -6.96 4.95
CA LEU A 98 5.06 -7.77 6.03
C LEU A 98 5.49 -9.15 5.53
N LYS A 99 4.66 -9.81 4.71
CA LYS A 99 5.00 -11.08 4.08
C LYS A 99 6.27 -10.94 3.23
N ASN A 100 6.31 -9.94 2.35
CA ASN A 100 7.46 -9.71 1.47
C ASN A 100 8.70 -9.37 2.31
N GLY A 101 8.55 -8.56 3.37
CA GLY A 101 9.63 -8.25 4.29
C GLY A 101 10.15 -9.46 5.03
N HIS A 102 9.29 -10.42 5.37
CA HIS A 102 9.70 -11.68 5.98
C HIS A 102 10.52 -12.52 4.99
N GLN A 103 10.06 -12.64 3.75
CA GLN A 103 10.79 -13.37 2.70
C GLN A 103 12.14 -12.74 2.36
N ALA A 104 12.22 -11.41 2.40
CA ALA A 104 13.45 -10.64 2.17
C ALA A 104 14.35 -10.51 3.41
N GLY A 105 13.90 -10.94 4.60
CA GLY A 105 14.68 -10.81 5.84
C GLY A 105 14.67 -9.40 6.48
N VAL A 106 13.89 -8.46 5.96
CA VAL A 106 13.76 -7.07 6.48
C VAL A 106 12.50 -6.82 7.32
N ASN A 107 11.74 -7.87 7.68
CA ASN A 107 10.49 -7.77 8.44
C ASN A 107 10.60 -6.96 9.74
N ALA A 108 11.72 -7.06 10.46
CA ALA A 108 11.91 -6.31 11.70
C ALA A 108 11.90 -4.78 11.47
N ILE A 109 12.42 -4.32 10.33
CA ILE A 109 12.41 -2.91 9.93
C ILE A 109 10.99 -2.51 9.54
N ILE A 110 10.32 -3.33 8.71
CA ILE A 110 8.94 -3.07 8.27
C ILE A 110 7.96 -3.01 9.45
N ASN A 111 8.04 -3.96 10.37
CA ASN A 111 7.23 -3.95 11.59
C ASN A 111 7.42 -2.69 12.43
N ARG A 112 8.66 -2.18 12.55
CA ARG A 112 8.92 -0.94 13.30
C ARG A 112 8.24 0.27 12.67
N ILE A 113 8.12 0.31 11.34
CA ILE A 113 7.43 1.41 10.64
C ILE A 113 5.95 1.45 11.01
N PHE A 114 5.30 0.29 11.11
CA PHE A 114 3.87 0.20 11.41
C PHE A 114 3.52 0.22 12.90
N ILE A 115 4.44 -0.12 13.80
CA ILE A 115 4.18 -0.19 15.25
C ILE A 115 4.59 1.09 16.00
N LYS A 116 5.64 1.79 15.55
CA LYS A 116 6.17 2.96 16.30
C LYS A 116 5.39 4.25 16.10
N HIS A 117 4.31 4.23 15.33
CA HIS A 117 3.55 5.41 14.96
C HIS A 117 2.07 5.06 14.79
#